data_AF-A0A2N9L4C7-F1
#
_entry.id   AF-A0A2N9L4C7-F1
#
_cell.length_a   1.000
_cell.length_b   1.000
_cell.length_c   1.000
_cell.angle_alpha   90.00
_cell.angle_beta   90.00
_cell.angle_gamma   90.00
#
_symmetry.space_group_name_H-M   'P 1'
#
loop_
_entity.id
_entity.type
_entity.pdbx_description
1 polymer ?
#
loop_
_entity_poly.entity_id
_entity_poly.type
_entity_poly.pdbx_seq_one_letter_code
_entity_poly.pdbx_strand_id
1 'polypeptide(L)'
;MFVRQGQVTPFHCHARKTEDIINRGGRGTGRLVLQLYNSDQGGGFAQSQVSVACDGVQRVAEPGGTIILGPGESITLTPYLYHTFYAVDGDCLVGEVSSVNDDDTDNYFKEPLPRYPEIVEDEPPARLLCTEYPAA
;
A
#
# COMPACT_ATOMS: atom_id res chain seq x y z
N MET A 1 -0.11 -5.86 -8.40
CA MET A 1 0.95 -6.15 -7.40
C MET A 1 0.83 -7.58 -6.93
N PHE A 2 1.94 -8.19 -6.48
CA PHE A 2 1.97 -9.51 -5.88
C PHE A 2 2.60 -9.41 -4.50
N VAL A 3 1.82 -9.69 -3.45
CA VAL A 3 2.26 -9.58 -2.05
C VAL A 3 2.38 -11.00 -1.51
N ARG A 4 3.62 -11.43 -1.23
CA ARG A 4 3.87 -12.75 -0.67
C ARG A 4 3.39 -12.84 0.78
N GLN A 5 3.06 -14.04 1.24
CA GLN A 5 2.72 -14.28 2.65
C GLN A 5 3.82 -13.73 3.57
N GLY A 6 3.43 -12.87 4.51
CA GLY A 6 4.34 -12.22 5.45
C GLY A 6 5.24 -11.12 4.87
N GLN A 7 5.14 -10.81 3.57
CA GLN A 7 5.85 -9.67 2.97
C GLN A 7 5.12 -8.37 3.33
N VAL A 8 5.84 -7.46 3.97
CA VAL A 8 5.32 -6.18 4.44
C VAL A 8 5.67 -5.06 3.47
N THR A 9 4.68 -4.28 3.06
CA THR A 9 4.88 -2.95 2.49
C THR A 9 4.94 -1.94 3.64
N PRO A 10 6.07 -1.25 3.89
CA PRO A 10 6.23 -0.38 5.06
C PRO A 10 5.19 0.72 5.17
N PHE A 11 5.02 1.26 6.38
CA PHE A 11 4.13 2.40 6.62
C PHE A 11 4.49 3.60 5.76
N HIS A 12 3.53 4.06 4.97
CA HIS A 12 3.61 5.29 4.20
C HIS A 12 2.23 5.92 4.04
N CYS A 13 2.22 7.18 3.62
CA CYS A 13 1.03 7.85 3.11
C CYS A 13 1.38 8.61 1.84
N HIS A 14 0.34 9.08 1.16
CA HIS A 14 0.47 9.92 -0.03
C HIS A 14 0.01 11.35 0.29
N ALA A 15 0.68 12.36 -0.28
CA ALA A 15 0.23 13.74 -0.14
C ALA A 15 -0.87 14.09 -1.15
N ARG A 16 -0.92 13.40 -2.28
CA ARG A 16 -1.88 13.66 -3.37
C ARG A 16 -2.70 12.44 -3.76
N LYS A 17 -2.08 11.27 -3.89
CA LYS A 17 -2.76 10.07 -4.40
C LYS A 17 -3.92 9.66 -3.49
N THR A 18 -5.07 9.44 -4.11
CA THR A 18 -6.15 8.63 -3.53
C THR A 18 -6.16 7.30 -4.27
N GLU A 19 -6.22 6.20 -3.54
CA GLU A 19 -6.13 4.86 -4.11
C GLU A 19 -7.13 3.89 -3.48
N ASP A 20 -7.64 2.98 -4.31
CA ASP A 20 -8.34 1.79 -3.87
C ASP A 20 -7.36 0.61 -3.91
N ILE A 21 -7.04 0.06 -2.74
CA ILE A 21 -6.30 -1.20 -2.61
C ILE A 21 -7.29 -2.35 -2.60
N ILE A 22 -7.08 -3.32 -3.50
CA ILE A 22 -8.07 -4.35 -3.83
C ILE A 22 -7.42 -5.71 -3.70
N ASN A 23 -7.99 -6.60 -2.89
CA ASN A 23 -7.60 -8.01 -2.93
C ASN A 23 -8.26 -8.66 -4.16
N ARG A 24 -7.50 -8.76 -5.27
CA ARG A 24 -7.95 -9.37 -6.54
C ARG A 24 -7.85 -10.90 -6.51
N GLY A 25 -7.55 -11.48 -5.34
CA GLY A 25 -7.44 -12.90 -5.13
C GLY A 25 -8.74 -13.67 -5.43
N GLY A 26 -8.63 -14.99 -5.34
CA GLY A 26 -9.75 -15.91 -5.51
C GLY A 26 -9.84 -16.90 -4.36
N ARG A 27 -10.61 -17.98 -4.53
CA ARG A 27 -10.65 -19.04 -3.52
C ARG A 27 -9.25 -19.65 -3.33
N GLY A 28 -8.75 -19.63 -2.09
CA GLY A 28 -7.45 -20.21 -1.74
C GLY A 28 -6.26 -19.25 -1.84
N THR A 29 -6.48 -17.98 -2.18
CA THR A 29 -5.46 -16.93 -2.02
C THR A 29 -5.51 -16.32 -0.62
N GLY A 30 -4.44 -15.66 -0.22
CA GLY A 30 -4.35 -15.00 1.08
C GLY A 30 -5.35 -13.86 1.27
N ARG A 31 -5.42 -13.41 2.53
CA ARG A 31 -6.12 -12.19 2.94
C ARG A 31 -5.11 -11.05 3.07
N LEU A 32 -5.51 -9.84 2.69
CA LEU A 32 -4.66 -8.67 2.79
C LEU A 32 -5.00 -7.92 4.08
N VAL A 33 -4.04 -7.80 4.98
CA VAL A 33 -4.20 -7.00 6.20
C VAL A 33 -3.67 -5.61 5.93
N LEU A 34 -4.46 -4.58 6.24
CA LEU A 34 -4.04 -3.18 6.25
C LEU A 34 -4.08 -2.65 7.67
N GLN A 35 -3.00 -2.05 8.15
CA GLN A 35 -2.95 -1.36 9.44
C GLN A 35 -2.85 0.15 9.20
N LEU A 36 -3.66 0.93 9.91
CA LEU A 36 -3.97 2.30 9.53
C LEU A 36 -3.75 3.31 10.66
N TYR A 37 -3.30 4.51 10.30
CA TYR A 37 -3.27 5.70 11.14
C TYR A 37 -3.64 6.93 10.32
N ASN A 38 -4.24 7.96 10.92
CA ASN A 38 -4.22 9.29 10.31
C ASN A 38 -2.82 9.91 10.50
N SER A 39 -2.36 10.74 9.58
CA SER A 39 -1.19 11.59 9.82
C SER A 39 -1.55 12.77 10.74
N ASP A 40 -0.68 13.09 11.69
CA ASP A 40 -0.73 14.36 12.40
C ASP A 40 -0.02 15.48 11.60
N GLN A 41 -0.03 16.71 12.13
CA GLN A 41 0.58 17.88 11.49
C GLN A 41 2.12 17.80 11.39
N GLY A 42 2.76 16.94 12.19
CA GLY A 42 4.20 16.71 12.17
C GLY A 42 4.63 15.52 11.31
N GLY A 43 3.71 14.87 10.59
CA GLY A 43 4.00 13.65 9.83
C GLY A 43 4.12 12.40 10.72
N GLY A 44 3.58 12.45 11.94
CA GLY A 44 3.49 11.32 12.86
C GLY A 44 2.17 10.58 12.77
N PHE A 45 2.04 9.52 13.57
CA PHE A 45 0.78 8.78 13.72
C PHE A 45 -0.15 9.48 14.72
N ALA A 46 -1.23 10.04 14.21
CA ALA A 46 -2.27 10.60 15.06
C ALA A 46 -2.99 9.50 15.87
N GLN A 47 -3.46 9.86 17.06
CA GLN A 47 -4.22 8.97 17.95
C GLN A 47 -5.74 9.09 17.74
N SER A 48 -6.16 9.71 16.63
CA SER A 48 -7.56 9.81 16.26
C SER A 48 -8.04 8.52 15.58
N GLN A 49 -9.33 8.25 15.74
CA GLN A 49 -10.01 7.17 15.06
C GLN A 49 -9.88 7.31 13.53
N VAL A 50 -9.62 6.21 12.84
CA VAL A 50 -9.51 6.14 11.38
C VAL A 50 -10.86 5.74 10.78
N SER A 51 -11.29 6.45 9.75
CA SER A 51 -12.53 6.21 9.04
C SER A 51 -12.23 5.99 7.55
N VAL A 52 -12.54 4.82 7.02
CA VAL A 52 -12.27 4.42 5.63
C VAL A 52 -13.52 3.86 4.95
N ALA A 53 -13.61 3.99 3.64
CA ALA A 53 -14.62 3.29 2.86
C ALA A 53 -14.05 1.93 2.40
N CYS A 54 -14.80 0.85 2.61
CA CYS A 54 -14.51 -0.46 2.05
C CYS A 54 -15.70 -0.89 1.20
N ASP A 55 -15.49 -1.07 -0.11
CA ASP A 55 -16.56 -1.42 -1.06
C ASP A 55 -17.80 -0.50 -0.95
N GLY A 56 -17.58 0.81 -0.70
CA GLY A 56 -18.63 1.81 -0.50
C GLY A 56 -19.26 1.84 0.90
N VAL A 57 -18.85 0.96 1.82
CA VAL A 57 -19.32 0.91 3.21
C VAL A 57 -18.32 1.57 4.15
N GLN A 58 -18.77 2.51 4.97
CA GLN A 58 -17.93 3.14 5.98
C GLN A 58 -17.53 2.13 7.06
N ARG A 59 -16.22 1.99 7.28
CA ARG A 59 -15.62 1.23 8.38
C ARG A 59 -14.73 2.14 9.21
N VAL A 60 -14.57 1.73 10.46
CA VAL A 60 -13.86 2.48 11.49
C VAL A 60 -12.81 1.56 12.12
N ALA A 61 -11.62 2.10 12.37
CA ALA A 61 -10.58 1.46 13.15
C ALA A 61 -10.03 2.44 14.20
N GLU A 62 -9.65 1.91 15.37
CA GLU A 62 -8.79 2.64 16.30
C GLU A 62 -7.45 2.99 15.65
N PRO A 63 -6.71 4.01 16.13
CA PRO A 63 -5.36 4.29 15.64
C PRO A 63 -4.48 3.04 15.76
N GLY A 64 -3.93 2.56 14.64
CA GLY A 64 -3.15 1.33 14.58
C GLY A 64 -3.98 0.06 14.51
N GLY A 65 -5.30 0.19 14.42
CA GLY A 65 -6.21 -0.89 14.12
C GLY A 65 -6.03 -1.39 12.69
N THR A 66 -6.64 -2.54 12.41
CA THR A 66 -6.51 -3.22 11.13
C THR A 66 -7.85 -3.39 10.42
N ILE A 67 -7.81 -3.32 9.09
CA ILE A 67 -8.85 -3.75 8.18
C ILE A 67 -8.30 -4.94 7.40
N ILE A 68 -9.03 -6.06 7.39
CA ILE A 68 -8.65 -7.26 6.65
C ILE A 68 -9.56 -7.38 5.43
N LEU A 69 -8.95 -7.51 4.24
CA LEU A 69 -9.63 -7.72 2.97
C LEU A 69 -9.48 -9.18 2.53
N GLY A 70 -10.60 -9.89 2.48
CA GLY A 70 -10.72 -11.15 1.76
C GLY A 70 -10.74 -10.96 0.25
N PRO A 71 -10.66 -12.06 -0.51
CA PRO A 71 -10.77 -12.03 -1.97
C PRO A 71 -12.02 -11.27 -2.46
N GLY A 72 -11.82 -10.27 -3.30
CA GLY A 72 -12.86 -9.42 -3.89
C GLY A 72 -13.11 -8.09 -3.17
N GLU A 73 -12.66 -7.93 -1.93
CA GLU A 73 -12.86 -6.71 -1.14
C GLU A 73 -11.83 -5.62 -1.46
N SER A 74 -12.23 -4.36 -1.29
CA SER A 74 -11.36 -3.18 -1.44
C SER A 74 -11.45 -2.20 -0.28
N ILE A 75 -10.46 -1.32 -0.21
CA ILE A 75 -10.42 -0.18 0.72
C ILE A 75 -9.92 1.06 -0.01
N THR A 76 -10.61 2.19 0.18
CA THR A 76 -10.17 3.50 -0.31
C THR A 76 -9.28 4.17 0.73
N LEU A 77 -8.07 4.52 0.33
CA LEU A 77 -7.07 5.24 1.11
C LEU A 77 -6.92 6.65 0.55
N THR A 78 -7.23 7.65 1.36
CA THR A 78 -7.15 9.07 1.00
C THR A 78 -5.78 9.65 1.37
N PRO A 79 -5.41 10.83 0.83
CA PRO A 79 -4.16 11.50 1.20
C PRO A 79 -4.01 11.66 2.71
N TYR A 80 -2.76 11.55 3.18
CA TYR A 80 -2.36 11.63 4.59
C TYR A 80 -2.93 10.53 5.50
N LEU A 81 -3.47 9.46 4.92
CA LEU A 81 -3.79 8.23 5.65
C LEU A 81 -2.59 7.28 5.60
N TYR A 82 -1.91 7.12 6.73
CA TYR A 82 -0.85 6.14 6.88
C TYR A 82 -1.39 4.73 6.80
N HIS A 83 -0.74 3.92 5.97
CA HIS A 83 -1.08 2.52 5.78
C HIS A 83 0.18 1.67 5.60
N THR A 84 0.12 0.46 6.13
CA THR A 84 1.03 -0.66 5.85
C THR A 84 0.15 -1.84 5.48
N PHE A 85 0.65 -2.73 4.62
CA PHE A 85 -0.08 -3.94 4.29
C PHE A 85 0.80 -5.16 4.09
N TYR A 86 0.22 -6.33 4.37
CA TYR A 86 0.87 -7.63 4.23
C TYR A 86 -0.17 -8.73 4.02
N ALA A 87 0.25 -9.82 3.37
CA ALA A 87 -0.61 -10.98 3.14
C ALA A 87 -0.52 -11.99 4.29
N VAL A 88 -1.66 -12.54 4.68
CA VAL A 88 -1.80 -13.67 5.62
C VAL A 88 -2.56 -14.82 4.96
N ASP A 89 -2.35 -16.03 5.46
CA ASP A 89 -2.99 -17.27 4.96
C ASP A 89 -2.75 -17.56 3.47
N GLY A 90 -1.64 -17.07 2.92
CA GLY A 90 -1.22 -17.28 1.54
C GLY A 90 -0.78 -15.98 0.87
N ASP A 91 -0.40 -16.10 -0.40
CA ASP A 91 -0.04 -14.94 -1.22
C ASP A 91 -1.29 -14.19 -1.70
N CYS A 92 -1.17 -12.87 -1.85
CA CYS A 92 -2.23 -12.00 -2.37
C CYS A 92 -1.88 -11.46 -3.76
N LEU A 93 -2.85 -11.56 -4.67
CA LEU A 93 -2.86 -10.72 -5.88
C LEU A 93 -3.55 -9.41 -5.52
N VAL A 94 -2.81 -8.30 -5.53
CA VAL A 94 -3.32 -6.99 -5.11
C VAL A 94 -3.47 -6.08 -6.32
N GLY A 95 -4.66 -5.54 -6.51
CA GLY A 95 -4.93 -4.47 -7.46
C GLY A 95 -4.83 -3.12 -6.77
N GLU A 96 -4.43 -2.11 -7.52
CA GLU A 96 -4.52 -0.70 -7.13
C GLU A 96 -5.21 0.02 -8.28
N VAL A 97 -6.22 0.81 -7.95
CA VAL A 97 -6.84 1.77 -8.87
C VAL A 97 -6.81 3.11 -8.17
N SER A 98 -6.17 4.09 -8.77
CA SER A 98 -5.86 5.35 -8.11
C SER A 98 -6.04 6.54 -9.03
N SER A 99 -5.96 7.75 -8.45
CA SER A 99 -5.50 8.92 -9.19
C SER A 99 -4.07 8.70 -9.72
N VAL A 100 -3.49 9.71 -10.38
CA VAL A 100 -2.11 9.62 -10.89
C VAL A 100 -1.14 9.17 -9.79
N ASN A 101 -0.31 8.18 -10.12
CA ASN A 101 0.79 7.72 -9.28
C ASN A 101 2.06 8.53 -9.62
N ASP A 102 2.76 8.98 -8.58
CA ASP A 102 4.07 9.62 -8.65
C ASP A 102 4.93 9.04 -7.53
N ASP A 103 5.58 7.92 -7.83
CA ASP A 103 6.38 7.20 -6.83
C ASP A 103 7.65 7.99 -6.42
N ASP A 104 8.08 8.96 -7.22
CA ASP A 104 9.30 9.75 -6.99
C ASP A 104 9.10 10.79 -5.90
N THR A 105 7.89 11.38 -5.80
CA THR A 105 7.66 12.52 -4.89
C THR A 105 6.44 12.42 -3.99
N ASP A 106 5.53 11.45 -4.20
CA ASP A 106 4.27 11.35 -3.46
C ASP A 106 4.27 10.24 -2.39
N ASN A 107 5.43 9.68 -2.05
CA ASN A 107 5.56 8.65 -1.00
C ASN A 107 6.21 9.24 0.26
N TYR A 108 5.45 9.30 1.35
CA TYR A 108 5.91 9.76 2.65
C TYR A 108 5.99 8.57 3.61
N PHE A 109 7.14 7.91 3.64
CA PHE A 109 7.39 6.80 4.56
C PHE A 109 7.51 7.27 6.00
N LYS A 110 6.96 6.48 6.93
CA LYS A 110 7.07 6.79 8.38
C LYS A 110 8.51 6.71 8.86
N GLU A 111 9.22 5.68 8.42
CA GLU A 111 10.66 5.54 8.62
C GLU A 111 11.38 6.03 7.36
N PRO A 112 12.52 6.73 7.47
CA PRO A 112 13.23 7.18 6.28
C PRO A 112 13.77 5.98 5.48
N LEU A 113 13.19 5.71 4.31
CA LEU A 113 13.63 4.65 3.41
C LEU A 113 13.51 5.09 1.94
N PRO A 114 14.42 4.65 1.06
CA PRO A 114 14.29 4.92 -0.37
C PRO A 114 13.13 4.09 -0.94
N ARG A 115 12.37 4.69 -1.88
CA ARG A 115 11.27 4.00 -2.59
C ARG A 115 11.78 2.90 -3.53
N TYR A 116 12.95 3.12 -4.12
CA TYR A 116 13.61 2.21 -5.05
C TYR A 116 14.92 1.69 -4.44
N PRO A 117 15.22 0.40 -4.60
CA PRO A 117 16.50 -0.16 -4.16
C PRO A 117 17.64 0.21 -5.12
N GLU A 118 18.87 0.16 -4.63
CA GLU A 118 20.05 0.09 -5.50
C GLU A 118 20.14 -1.31 -6.14
N ILE A 119 20.56 -1.36 -7.41
CA ILE A 119 20.67 -2.59 -8.19
C ILE A 119 22.16 -2.95 -8.34
N VAL A 120 22.48 -4.22 -8.10
CA VAL A 120 23.80 -4.78 -8.38
C VAL A 120 23.71 -5.51 -9.71
N GLU A 121 24.41 -5.01 -10.74
CA GLU A 121 24.41 -5.56 -12.10
C GLU A 121 25.32 -6.80 -12.21
N ASP A 122 24.93 -7.89 -11.56
CA ASP A 122 25.68 -9.15 -11.53
C ASP A 122 25.47 -10.03 -12.77
N GLU A 123 24.39 -9.80 -13.52
CA GLU A 123 24.11 -10.42 -14.81
C GLU A 123 23.30 -9.49 -15.75
N PRO A 124 23.27 -9.75 -17.08
CA PRO A 124 22.43 -8.97 -18.00
C PRO A 124 20.94 -9.07 -17.66
N PRO A 125 20.16 -7.96 -17.69
CA PRO A 125 18.76 -7.97 -17.27
C PRO A 125 17.86 -8.73 -18.24
N ALA A 126 17.02 -9.63 -17.71
CA ALA A 126 16.01 -10.34 -18.50
C ALA A 126 14.83 -9.42 -18.91
N ARG A 127 14.57 -8.37 -18.14
CA ARG A 127 13.54 -7.33 -18.36
C ARG A 127 14.01 -6.02 -17.73
N LEU A 128 13.57 -4.89 -18.28
CA LEU A 128 13.77 -3.57 -17.68
C LEU A 128 12.72 -3.28 -16.60
N LEU A 129 13.11 -2.58 -15.54
CA LEU A 129 12.21 -1.99 -14.56
C LEU A 129 11.64 -0.66 -15.08
N CYS A 130 10.56 -0.19 -14.46
CA CYS A 130 9.88 1.04 -14.89
C CYS A 130 10.74 2.31 -14.78
N THR A 131 11.77 2.29 -13.93
CA THR A 131 12.71 3.40 -13.70
C THR A 131 13.94 3.36 -14.62
N GLU A 132 14.03 2.37 -15.52
CA GLU A 132 15.24 2.11 -16.32
C GLU A 132 15.01 2.30 -17.82
N TYR A 133 13.83 2.80 -18.21
CA TYR A 133 13.57 3.07 -19.62
C TYR A 133 14.46 4.20 -20.14
N PRO A 134 14.95 4.10 -21.39
CA PRO A 134 15.67 5.20 -22.02
C PRO A 134 14.75 6.42 -22.15
N ALA A 135 15.36 7.60 -22.22
CA ALA A 135 14.63 8.80 -22.59
C ALA A 135 13.87 8.58 -23.91
N ALA A 136 12.61 9.03 -23.95
CA ALA A 136 11.75 8.93 -25.12
C ALA A 136 12.25 9.79 -26.30
#